data_AF-A0A9P0AW56-F1
#
_entry.id   AF-A0A9P0AW56-F1
#
_cell.length_a   1.000
_cell.length_b   1.000
_cell.length_c   1.000
_cell.angle_alpha   90.00
_cell.angle_beta   90.00
_cell.angle_gamma   90.00
#
_symmetry.space_group_name_H-M   'P 1'
#
loop_
_entity.id
_entity.type
_entity.pdbx_description
1 polymer ?
#
loop_
_entity_poly.entity_id
_entity_poly.type
_entity_poly.pdbx_seq_one_letter_code
_entity_poly.pdbx_strand_id
1 'polypeptide(L)'
;MPITNNLNAFLGAAMLGVISAAGMFLVEHYRQERRRYEMAKDMARMDKELSIVKKDLQDLMNKKRERTLKSRKSRKANSIISSSTNDDYLSASNMDSSDLEFYDVSEDELDNNSTVNLDSVLADIDRKSNEEVVEELNSCLVKLQDLCLEHPGNAELLWRIGKCHYKLLEKSEDKEFIQQQLKKGLDACTKALELAPDSGDAHKWTAILIGARSDYVPMKERIADSHLFKLHVDMALRHLPNDSTLHHMLGRFSYEVAGLKWYERKVASTLFATPPNATFEEALEHFMECEKLSNHDWKENKLFVAKCKVAQGEYKEAVTWLDEAKACKQGDCMDDKIDKEVNALLAKYNSYR
;
A
#
# COMPACT_ATOMS: atom_id res chain seq x y z
N MET A 1 8.33 -13.11 -66.88
CA MET A 1 8.93 -13.58 -65.61
C MET A 1 10.34 -13.01 -65.51
N PRO A 2 10.92 -12.69 -64.33
CA PRO A 2 10.43 -12.69 -62.94
C PRO A 2 10.24 -11.24 -62.39
N ILE A 3 9.28 -10.94 -61.50
CA ILE A 3 9.20 -11.10 -60.02
C ILE A 3 10.34 -10.41 -59.24
N THR A 4 10.06 -9.22 -58.70
CA THR A 4 10.43 -8.77 -57.32
C THR A 4 9.62 -7.51 -56.97
N ASN A 5 9.42 -7.28 -55.66
CA ASN A 5 8.79 -6.13 -55.00
C ASN A 5 7.32 -6.28 -54.57
N ASN A 6 7.04 -7.25 -53.69
CA ASN A 6 5.86 -7.25 -52.83
C ASN A 6 6.18 -7.62 -51.36
N LEU A 7 7.43 -7.45 -50.92
CA LEU A 7 7.82 -7.74 -49.53
C LEU A 7 7.53 -6.58 -48.57
N ASN A 8 7.58 -5.33 -49.06
CA ASN A 8 7.40 -4.14 -48.21
C ASN A 8 5.93 -3.87 -47.85
N ALA A 9 4.98 -4.33 -48.67
CA ALA A 9 3.56 -4.17 -48.39
C ALA A 9 3.06 -5.17 -47.32
N PHE A 10 3.63 -6.37 -47.27
CA PHE A 10 3.22 -7.39 -46.30
C PHE A 10 3.79 -7.13 -44.88
N LEU A 11 4.97 -6.53 -44.78
CA LEU A 11 5.57 -6.16 -43.50
C LEU A 11 4.88 -4.95 -42.84
N GLY A 12 4.33 -4.02 -43.63
CA GLY A 12 3.56 -2.87 -43.12
C GLY A 12 2.20 -3.25 -42.54
N ALA A 13 1.52 -4.25 -43.12
CA ALA A 13 0.23 -4.73 -42.64
C ALA A 13 0.35 -5.59 -41.36
N ALA A 14 1.43 -6.37 -41.20
CA ALA A 14 1.64 -7.20 -40.01
C ALA A 14 1.92 -6.37 -38.74
N MET A 15 2.68 -5.27 -38.85
CA MET A 15 3.00 -4.41 -37.71
C MET A 15 1.78 -3.59 -37.22
N LEU A 16 0.91 -3.15 -38.14
CA LEU A 16 -0.34 -2.47 -37.76
C LEU A 16 -1.39 -3.43 -37.18
N GLY A 17 -1.41 -4.69 -37.64
CA GLY A 17 -2.30 -5.72 -37.09
C GLY A 17 -1.98 -6.11 -35.64
N VAL A 18 -0.70 -6.28 -35.30
CA VAL A 18 -0.28 -6.71 -33.95
C VAL A 18 -0.47 -5.60 -32.90
N ILE A 19 -0.27 -4.34 -33.27
CA ILE A 19 -0.51 -3.18 -32.38
C ILE A 19 -2.01 -3.03 -32.08
N SER A 20 -2.89 -3.38 -33.03
CA SER A 20 -4.35 -3.40 -32.80
C SER A 20 -4.81 -4.53 -31.86
N ALA A 21 -4.23 -5.73 -31.97
CA ALA A 21 -4.62 -6.88 -31.16
C ALA A 21 -4.09 -6.80 -29.71
N ALA A 22 -2.86 -6.36 -29.51
CA ALA A 22 -2.30 -6.16 -28.17
C ALA A 22 -2.96 -4.98 -27.44
N GLY A 23 -3.27 -3.91 -28.16
CA GLY A 23 -4.05 -2.78 -27.65
C GLY A 23 -5.48 -3.18 -27.30
N MET A 24 -6.15 -3.97 -28.16
CA MET A 24 -7.46 -4.54 -27.84
C MET A 24 -7.40 -5.48 -26.65
N PHE A 25 -6.38 -6.33 -26.53
CA PHE A 25 -6.24 -7.24 -25.39
C PHE A 25 -6.03 -6.50 -24.06
N LEU A 26 -5.24 -5.41 -24.05
CA LEU A 26 -5.07 -4.55 -22.86
C LEU A 26 -6.36 -3.81 -22.52
N VAL A 27 -7.05 -3.24 -23.51
CA VAL A 27 -8.34 -2.56 -23.32
C VAL A 27 -9.42 -3.54 -22.87
N GLU A 28 -9.39 -4.78 -23.38
CA GLU A 28 -10.35 -5.83 -23.05
C GLU A 28 -10.07 -6.42 -21.68
N HIS A 29 -8.81 -6.59 -21.29
CA HIS A 29 -8.39 -6.96 -19.94
C HIS A 29 -8.81 -5.88 -18.93
N TYR A 30 -8.56 -4.60 -19.24
CA TYR A 30 -8.96 -3.47 -18.41
C TYR A 30 -10.50 -3.33 -18.32
N ARG A 31 -11.22 -3.53 -19.43
CA ARG A 31 -12.70 -3.59 -19.43
C ARG A 31 -13.23 -4.81 -18.67
N GLN A 32 -12.52 -5.93 -18.68
CA GLN A 32 -12.92 -7.15 -17.97
C GLN A 32 -12.73 -6.99 -16.47
N GLU A 33 -11.66 -6.34 -16.01
CA GLU A 33 -11.46 -5.96 -14.61
C GLU A 33 -12.53 -4.98 -14.12
N ARG A 34 -12.86 -3.96 -14.93
CA ARG A 34 -13.95 -3.03 -14.61
C ARG A 34 -15.31 -3.72 -14.52
N ARG A 35 -15.61 -4.65 -15.44
CA ARG A 35 -16.82 -5.49 -15.37
C ARG A 35 -16.84 -6.39 -14.14
N ARG A 36 -15.69 -6.93 -13.70
CA ARG A 36 -15.60 -7.70 -12.45
C ARG A 36 -15.85 -6.83 -11.22
N TYR A 37 -15.37 -5.61 -11.22
CA TYR A 37 -15.64 -4.64 -10.16
C TYR A 37 -17.12 -4.25 -10.10
N GLU A 38 -17.74 -3.97 -11.25
CA GLU A 38 -19.18 -3.69 -11.35
C GLU A 38 -20.01 -4.91 -10.92
N MET A 39 -19.66 -6.11 -11.39
CA MET A 39 -20.28 -7.37 -10.96
C MET A 39 -20.11 -7.64 -9.46
N ALA A 40 -18.96 -7.28 -8.86
CA ALA A 40 -18.74 -7.44 -7.42
C ALA A 40 -19.62 -6.47 -6.61
N LYS A 41 -19.81 -5.24 -7.09
CA LYS A 41 -20.73 -4.26 -6.50
C LYS A 41 -22.19 -4.72 -6.60
N ASP A 42 -22.58 -5.25 -7.76
CA ASP A 42 -23.92 -5.81 -7.97
C ASP A 42 -24.14 -7.08 -7.13
N MET A 43 -23.12 -7.91 -6.96
CA MET A 43 -23.16 -9.09 -6.08
C MET A 43 -23.36 -8.70 -4.61
N ALA A 44 -22.68 -7.65 -4.12
CA ALA A 44 -22.90 -7.13 -2.77
C ALA A 44 -24.31 -6.54 -2.59
N ARG A 45 -24.86 -5.90 -3.62
CA ARG A 45 -26.24 -5.40 -3.62
C ARG A 45 -27.26 -6.55 -3.61
N MET A 46 -27.04 -7.57 -4.44
CA MET A 46 -27.88 -8.77 -4.49
C MET A 46 -27.84 -9.55 -3.17
N ASP A 47 -26.69 -9.62 -2.49
CA ASP A 47 -26.60 -10.29 -1.18
C ASP A 47 -27.42 -9.56 -0.12
N LYS A 48 -27.42 -8.22 -0.16
CA LYS A 48 -28.31 -7.40 0.69
C LYS A 48 -29.78 -7.65 0.37
N GLU A 49 -30.17 -7.70 -0.91
CA GLU A 49 -31.56 -7.99 -1.30
C GLU A 49 -31.97 -9.43 -0.93
N LEU A 50 -31.10 -10.42 -1.11
CA LEU A 50 -31.33 -11.81 -0.69
C LEU A 50 -31.49 -11.93 0.82
N SER A 51 -30.73 -11.15 1.61
CA SER A 51 -30.89 -11.12 3.07
C SER A 51 -32.26 -10.61 3.50
N ILE A 52 -32.78 -9.59 2.80
CA ILE A 52 -34.11 -9.02 3.04
C ILE A 52 -35.19 -10.02 2.64
N VAL A 53 -35.12 -10.60 1.43
CA VAL A 53 -36.08 -11.60 0.96
C VAL A 53 -36.09 -12.85 1.85
N LYS A 54 -34.93 -13.29 2.33
CA LYS A 54 -34.82 -14.40 3.28
C LYS A 54 -35.51 -14.09 4.60
N LYS A 55 -35.39 -12.86 5.10
CA LYS A 55 -36.07 -12.39 6.30
C LYS A 55 -37.58 -12.33 6.10
N ASP A 56 -38.05 -11.81 4.98
CA ASP A 56 -39.47 -11.77 4.63
C ASP A 56 -40.07 -13.17 4.48
N LEU A 57 -39.35 -14.11 3.90
CA LEU A 57 -39.76 -15.52 3.82
C LEU A 57 -39.87 -16.15 5.22
N GLN A 58 -38.90 -15.91 6.11
CA GLN A 58 -38.98 -16.38 7.49
C GLN A 58 -40.19 -15.80 8.22
N ASP A 59 -40.47 -14.51 8.04
CA ASP A 59 -41.63 -13.85 8.64
C ASP A 59 -42.96 -14.37 8.09
N LEU A 60 -43.03 -14.65 6.78
CA LEU A 60 -44.20 -15.27 6.16
C LEU A 60 -44.41 -16.71 6.65
N MET A 61 -43.34 -17.49 6.81
CA MET A 61 -43.42 -18.83 7.39
C MET A 61 -43.90 -18.78 8.85
N ASN A 62 -43.39 -17.84 9.65
CA ASN A 62 -43.82 -17.62 11.03
C ASN A 62 -45.29 -17.21 11.10
N LYS A 63 -45.74 -16.26 10.25
CA LYS A 63 -47.15 -15.87 10.13
C LYS A 63 -48.05 -17.03 9.69
N LYS A 64 -47.59 -17.90 8.77
CA LYS A 64 -48.35 -19.09 8.34
C LYS A 64 -48.44 -20.13 9.47
N ARG A 65 -47.36 -20.31 10.25
CA ARG A 65 -47.32 -21.17 11.44
C ARG A 65 -48.26 -20.66 12.53
N GLU A 66 -48.30 -19.35 12.76
CA GLU A 66 -49.24 -18.72 13.67
C GLU A 66 -50.69 -18.82 13.20
N ARG A 67 -50.97 -18.63 11.90
CA ARG A 67 -52.31 -18.80 11.33
C ARG A 67 -52.80 -20.25 11.40
N THR A 68 -51.93 -21.24 11.22
CA THR A 68 -52.29 -22.66 11.41
C THR A 68 -52.52 -23.02 12.88
N LEU A 69 -51.78 -22.40 13.82
CA LEU A 69 -52.03 -22.53 15.27
C LEU A 69 -53.33 -21.82 15.70
N LYS A 70 -53.62 -20.63 15.17
CA LYS A 70 -54.87 -19.88 15.42
C LYS A 70 -56.09 -20.56 14.77
N SER A 71 -55.95 -21.17 13.60
CA SER A 71 -57.00 -21.99 12.96
C SER A 71 -57.28 -23.29 13.73
N ARG A 72 -56.25 -23.94 14.32
CA ARG A 72 -56.42 -25.08 15.24
C ARG A 72 -57.07 -24.69 16.57
N LYS A 73 -56.86 -23.47 17.06
CA LYS A 73 -57.59 -22.91 18.23
C LYS A 73 -59.03 -22.50 17.89
N SER A 74 -59.28 -21.92 16.72
CA SER A 74 -60.62 -21.52 16.24
C SER A 74 -61.53 -22.73 15.92
N ARG A 75 -60.99 -23.84 15.40
CA ARG A 75 -61.76 -25.10 15.25
C ARG A 75 -62.19 -25.74 16.57
N LYS A 76 -61.65 -25.29 17.71
CA LYS A 76 -62.05 -25.75 19.05
C LYS A 76 -62.98 -24.77 19.78
N ALA A 77 -63.33 -23.64 19.17
CA ALA A 77 -64.08 -22.56 19.82
C ALA A 77 -65.23 -22.00 18.95
N ASN A 78 -65.83 -22.82 18.08
CA ASN A 78 -67.15 -22.52 17.51
C ASN A 78 -68.19 -23.38 18.21
N SER A 79 -68.65 -22.90 19.37
CA SER A 79 -70.03 -23.06 19.80
C SER A 79 -70.46 -21.78 20.54
N ILE A 80 -71.64 -21.28 20.18
CA ILE A 80 -72.53 -20.38 20.95
C ILE A 80 -72.46 -18.85 20.65
N ILE A 81 -73.41 -18.40 19.81
CA ILE A 81 -74.46 -17.34 19.99
C ILE A 81 -74.06 -15.85 20.27
N SER A 82 -74.38 -15.01 19.26
CA SER A 82 -75.17 -13.75 19.19
C SER A 82 -74.96 -12.47 20.05
N SER A 83 -75.21 -11.32 19.36
CA SER A 83 -75.69 -9.97 19.81
C SER A 83 -74.66 -9.02 20.45
N SER A 84 -74.72 -7.68 20.42
CA SER A 84 -75.36 -6.61 19.62
C SER A 84 -74.77 -5.25 20.09
N THR A 85 -75.02 -4.16 19.33
CA THR A 85 -75.03 -2.71 19.68
C THR A 85 -73.74 -1.85 19.82
N ASN A 86 -73.68 -0.87 18.89
CA ASN A 86 -73.50 0.60 18.95
C ASN A 86 -72.30 1.34 19.61
N ASP A 87 -71.75 2.24 18.79
CA ASP A 87 -71.35 3.66 18.98
C ASP A 87 -70.69 4.14 20.28
N ASP A 88 -69.54 4.83 20.16
CA ASP A 88 -69.48 6.25 20.54
C ASP A 88 -68.25 7.00 20.01
N TYR A 89 -68.55 8.25 19.68
CA TYR A 89 -67.77 9.33 19.08
C TYR A 89 -67.15 10.17 20.21
N LEU A 90 -65.90 10.64 20.12
CA LEU A 90 -65.47 11.89 20.78
C LEU A 90 -64.11 12.39 20.24
N SER A 91 -64.02 13.72 20.17
CA SER A 91 -63.10 14.55 19.39
C SER A 91 -61.90 15.06 20.21
N ALA A 92 -61.00 15.72 19.49
CA ALA A 92 -59.65 16.19 19.82
C ALA A 92 -59.52 17.22 20.95
N SER A 93 -58.30 17.32 21.50
CA SER A 93 -57.73 18.59 21.99
C SER A 93 -56.20 18.61 21.85
N ASN A 94 -55.74 19.71 21.27
CA ASN A 94 -54.36 20.10 20.95
C ASN A 94 -53.45 20.17 22.20
N MET A 95 -52.20 19.74 22.05
CA MET A 95 -51.13 20.03 23.01
C MET A 95 -50.04 20.86 22.32
N ASP A 96 -49.87 22.05 22.89
CA ASP A 96 -48.89 23.08 22.61
C ASP A 96 -47.47 22.59 22.87
N SER A 97 -46.54 22.93 21.98
CA SER A 97 -45.12 22.55 22.07
C SER A 97 -44.26 23.64 21.45
N SER A 98 -44.22 24.81 22.09
CA SER A 98 -43.15 25.80 21.91
C SER A 98 -42.14 25.64 23.05
N ASP A 99 -40.97 25.09 22.75
CA ASP A 99 -39.66 25.49 23.27
C ASP A 99 -38.60 24.52 22.74
N LEU A 100 -38.05 24.86 21.58
CA LEU A 100 -36.76 24.36 21.13
C LEU A 100 -35.86 25.57 21.01
N GLU A 101 -35.13 25.86 22.07
CA GLU A 101 -34.02 26.81 22.08
C GLU A 101 -32.96 26.33 21.07
N PHE A 102 -32.77 27.12 20.03
CA PHE A 102 -31.71 26.94 19.04
C PHE A 102 -30.40 27.37 19.69
N TYR A 103 -29.62 26.39 20.17
CA TYR A 103 -28.28 26.61 20.72
C TYR A 103 -27.34 26.91 19.54
N ASP A 104 -27.05 28.19 19.33
CA ASP A 104 -26.04 28.66 18.37
C ASP A 104 -24.65 28.39 18.97
N VAL A 105 -24.15 27.18 18.73
CA VAL A 105 -22.78 26.79 19.06
C VAL A 105 -21.88 27.41 18.00
N SER A 106 -21.17 28.47 18.36
CA SER A 106 -20.12 29.06 17.54
C SER A 106 -19.10 27.99 17.13
N GLU A 107 -18.99 27.79 15.82
CA GLU A 107 -18.25 26.71 15.15
C GLU A 107 -16.71 26.86 15.21
N ASP A 108 -16.22 27.95 15.83
CA ASP A 108 -14.81 28.37 15.71
C ASP A 108 -13.86 27.83 16.80
N GLU A 109 -14.34 27.17 17.87
CA GLU A 109 -13.48 26.68 18.97
C GLU A 109 -13.33 25.14 19.09
N LEU A 110 -14.01 24.35 18.25
CA LEU A 110 -13.96 22.87 18.32
C LEU A 110 -12.89 22.21 17.44
N ASP A 111 -12.33 22.92 16.44
CA ASP A 111 -11.39 22.31 15.47
C ASP A 111 -9.93 22.27 15.95
N ASN A 112 -9.51 23.20 16.82
CA ASN A 112 -8.11 23.24 17.26
C ASN A 112 -7.77 22.22 18.34
N ASN A 113 -8.74 21.77 19.16
CA ASN A 113 -8.47 20.83 20.25
C ASN A 113 -8.51 19.35 19.79
N SER A 114 -9.30 19.05 18.75
CA SER A 114 -9.43 17.73 18.14
C SER A 114 -8.23 17.39 17.24
N THR A 115 -7.76 18.36 16.45
CA THR A 115 -6.56 18.23 15.60
C THR A 115 -5.28 18.04 16.43
N VAL A 116 -5.10 18.83 17.50
CA VAL A 116 -3.96 18.68 18.42
C VAL A 116 -3.94 17.31 19.12
N ASN A 117 -5.10 16.73 19.39
CA ASN A 117 -5.20 15.38 19.95
C ASN A 117 -4.74 14.31 18.94
N LEU A 118 -5.24 14.38 17.70
CA LEU A 118 -4.88 13.42 16.65
C LEU A 118 -3.38 13.42 16.36
N ASP A 119 -2.75 14.59 16.20
CA ASP A 119 -1.32 14.69 15.94
C ASP A 119 -0.47 14.08 17.06
N SER A 120 -0.89 14.28 18.32
CA SER A 120 -0.21 13.67 19.47
C SER A 120 -0.32 12.14 19.47
N VAL A 121 -1.49 11.60 19.10
CA VAL A 121 -1.72 10.16 18.97
C VAL A 121 -0.89 9.57 17.83
N LEU A 122 -0.79 10.27 16.69
CA LEU A 122 0.01 9.85 15.56
C LEU A 122 1.50 9.85 15.88
N ALA A 123 2.01 10.85 16.59
CA ALA A 123 3.39 10.87 17.06
C ALA A 123 3.69 9.66 17.98
N ASP A 124 2.74 9.31 18.85
CA ASP A 124 2.86 8.16 19.75
C ASP A 124 2.83 6.82 19.00
N ILE A 125 2.00 6.71 17.95
CA ILE A 125 1.99 5.56 17.04
C ILE A 125 3.31 5.50 16.26
N ASP A 126 3.81 6.62 15.76
CA ASP A 126 5.07 6.64 15.01
C ASP A 126 6.24 6.19 15.87
N ARG A 127 6.28 6.60 17.14
CA ARG A 127 7.26 6.11 18.12
C ARG A 127 7.14 4.60 18.33
N LYS A 128 5.94 4.10 18.64
CA LYS A 128 5.69 2.66 18.89
C LYS A 128 5.89 1.78 17.65
N SER A 129 5.61 2.31 16.47
CA SER A 129 5.83 1.59 15.21
C SER A 129 7.32 1.40 14.87
N ASN A 130 8.20 2.20 15.48
CA ASN A 130 9.64 2.03 15.40
C ASN A 130 10.16 1.08 16.50
N GLU A 131 9.35 0.76 17.51
CA GLU A 131 9.65 -0.25 18.52
C GLU A 131 9.52 -1.64 17.86
N GLU A 132 10.49 -2.52 18.08
CA GLU A 132 10.63 -3.77 17.32
C GLU A 132 9.74 -4.92 17.82
N VAL A 133 8.69 -4.61 18.59
CA VAL A 133 7.81 -5.57 19.23
C VAL A 133 6.57 -5.83 18.38
N VAL A 134 6.38 -7.09 17.97
CA VAL A 134 5.26 -7.50 17.10
C VAL A 134 3.88 -7.22 17.71
N GLU A 135 3.73 -7.36 19.02
CA GLU A 135 2.47 -7.06 19.72
C GLU A 135 2.11 -5.57 19.64
N GLU A 136 3.11 -4.69 19.77
CA GLU A 136 2.92 -3.24 19.67
C GLU A 136 2.58 -2.81 18.24
N LEU A 137 3.20 -3.43 17.23
CA LEU A 137 2.86 -3.22 15.82
C LEU A 137 1.41 -3.59 15.51
N ASN A 138 0.94 -4.76 16.02
CA ASN A 138 -0.45 -5.16 15.86
C ASN A 138 -1.41 -4.21 16.60
N SER A 139 -1.04 -3.75 17.80
CA SER A 139 -1.82 -2.74 18.53
C SER A 139 -1.90 -1.42 17.76
N CYS A 140 -0.81 -0.97 17.14
CA CYS A 140 -0.77 0.22 16.31
C CYS A 140 -1.68 0.07 15.08
N LEU A 141 -1.66 -1.08 14.41
CA LEU A 141 -2.56 -1.34 13.27
C LEU A 141 -4.04 -1.26 13.64
N VAL A 142 -4.43 -1.87 14.76
CA VAL A 142 -5.83 -1.81 15.23
C VAL A 142 -6.23 -0.37 15.50
N LYS A 143 -5.40 0.40 16.22
CA LYS A 143 -5.66 1.82 16.50
C LYS A 143 -5.75 2.66 15.23
N LEU A 144 -4.86 2.45 14.27
CA LEU A 144 -4.91 3.15 12.98
C LEU A 144 -6.19 2.82 12.21
N GLN A 145 -6.66 1.58 12.26
CA GLN A 145 -7.91 1.18 11.62
C GLN A 145 -9.13 1.81 12.29
N ASP A 146 -9.16 1.88 13.62
CA ASP A 146 -10.22 2.56 14.37
C ASP A 146 -10.24 4.06 14.04
N LEU A 147 -9.08 4.72 14.02
CA LEU A 147 -8.95 6.12 13.62
C LEU A 147 -9.38 6.36 12.16
N CYS A 148 -9.19 5.39 11.26
CA CYS A 148 -9.70 5.50 9.88
C CYS A 148 -11.24 5.47 9.82
N LEU A 149 -11.93 4.89 10.81
CA LEU A 149 -13.38 4.93 10.91
C LEU A 149 -13.87 6.30 11.41
N GLU A 150 -13.12 6.89 12.35
CA GLU A 150 -13.41 8.22 12.91
C GLU A 150 -13.07 9.36 11.93
N HIS A 151 -11.97 9.21 11.18
CA HIS A 151 -11.46 10.19 10.22
C HIS A 151 -11.34 9.58 8.81
N PRO A 152 -12.48 9.32 8.14
CA PRO A 152 -12.48 8.73 6.80
C PRO A 152 -11.79 9.65 5.79
N GLY A 153 -10.94 9.09 4.94
CA GLY A 153 -10.24 9.85 3.90
C GLY A 153 -8.98 10.57 4.37
N ASN A 154 -8.51 10.34 5.60
CA ASN A 154 -7.23 10.87 6.05
C ASN A 154 -6.04 10.04 5.51
N ALA A 155 -5.30 10.61 4.56
CA ALA A 155 -4.13 9.98 3.95
C ALA A 155 -3.01 9.68 4.96
N GLU A 156 -2.89 10.47 6.03
CA GLU A 156 -1.87 10.33 7.08
C GLU A 156 -1.99 9.02 7.85
N LEU A 157 -3.21 8.52 8.01
CA LEU A 157 -3.48 7.24 8.65
C LEU A 157 -3.12 6.07 7.72
N LEU A 158 -3.43 6.22 6.43
CA LEU A 158 -3.30 5.15 5.45
C LEU A 158 -1.85 4.80 5.14
N TRP A 159 -0.97 5.79 4.97
CA TRP A 159 0.45 5.48 4.76
C TRP A 159 1.10 4.89 6.01
N ARG A 160 0.65 5.28 7.22
CA ARG A 160 1.10 4.67 8.49
C ARG A 160 0.68 3.21 8.62
N ILE A 161 -0.52 2.86 8.14
CA ILE A 161 -0.93 1.45 8.01
C ILE A 161 0.05 0.69 7.10
N GLY A 162 0.43 1.30 5.96
CA GLY A 162 1.45 0.76 5.06
C GLY A 162 2.79 0.52 5.75
N LYS A 163 3.27 1.51 6.50
CA LYS A 163 4.47 1.41 7.36
C LYS A 163 4.39 0.25 8.33
N CYS A 164 3.29 0.11 9.09
CA CYS A 164 3.14 -0.97 10.07
C CYS A 164 3.14 -2.35 9.40
N HIS A 165 2.51 -2.51 8.23
CA HIS A 165 2.58 -3.76 7.46
C HIS A 165 4.00 -4.09 7.01
N TYR A 166 4.79 -3.08 6.60
CA TYR A 166 6.21 -3.26 6.29
C TYR A 166 7.02 -3.69 7.52
N LYS A 167 6.76 -3.08 8.68
CA LYS A 167 7.43 -3.49 9.93
C LYS A 167 7.08 -4.90 10.37
N LEU A 168 5.84 -5.34 10.17
CA LEU A 168 5.45 -6.73 10.45
C LEU A 168 6.13 -7.75 9.54
N LEU A 169 6.32 -7.45 8.25
CA LEU A 169 7.00 -8.39 7.35
C LEU A 169 8.50 -8.52 7.68
N GLU A 170 9.15 -7.49 8.23
CA GLU A 170 10.56 -7.57 8.65
C GLU A 170 10.76 -8.57 9.81
N LYS A 171 9.68 -8.89 10.54
CA LYS A 171 9.70 -9.81 11.69
C LYS A 171 9.31 -11.25 11.35
N SER A 172 9.08 -11.56 10.07
CA SER A 172 8.68 -12.89 9.63
C SER A 172 9.54 -13.38 8.47
N GLU A 173 9.80 -14.68 8.43
CA GLU A 173 10.45 -15.36 7.28
C GLU A 173 9.43 -16.13 6.43
N ASP A 174 8.15 -16.17 6.84
CA ASP A 174 7.10 -16.87 6.11
C ASP A 174 6.70 -16.08 4.85
N LYS A 175 6.97 -16.68 3.69
CA LYS A 175 6.70 -16.08 2.38
C LYS A 175 5.23 -15.76 2.17
N GLU A 176 4.31 -16.61 2.62
CA GLU A 176 2.88 -16.37 2.42
C GLU A 176 2.42 -15.18 3.28
N PHE A 177 2.85 -15.14 4.54
CA PHE A 177 2.62 -14.01 5.42
C PHE A 177 3.19 -12.71 4.83
N ILE A 178 4.45 -12.71 4.38
CA ILE A 178 5.11 -11.53 3.80
C ILE A 178 4.33 -11.01 2.59
N GLN A 179 3.94 -11.89 1.66
CA GLN A 179 3.16 -11.49 0.48
C GLN A 179 1.80 -10.89 0.86
N GLN A 180 1.13 -11.43 1.89
CA GLN A 180 -0.12 -10.87 2.38
C GLN A 180 0.07 -9.48 3.00
N GLN A 181 1.13 -9.27 3.79
CA GLN A 181 1.41 -7.96 4.37
C GLN A 181 1.82 -6.93 3.31
N LEU A 182 2.63 -7.34 2.33
CA LEU A 182 2.99 -6.49 1.17
C LEU A 182 1.76 -6.00 0.44
N LYS A 183 0.82 -6.91 0.15
CA LYS A 183 -0.44 -6.56 -0.52
C LYS A 183 -1.24 -5.55 0.30
N LYS A 184 -1.45 -5.81 1.59
CA LYS A 184 -2.21 -4.90 2.47
C LYS A 184 -1.54 -3.53 2.60
N GLY A 185 -0.22 -3.49 2.73
CA GLY A 185 0.54 -2.25 2.82
C GLY A 185 0.46 -1.43 1.53
N LEU A 186 0.63 -2.07 0.37
CA LEU A 186 0.52 -1.40 -0.93
C LEU A 186 -0.91 -0.90 -1.20
N ASP A 187 -1.93 -1.69 -0.86
CA ASP A 187 -3.33 -1.27 -0.98
C ASP A 187 -3.62 -0.03 -0.11
N ALA A 188 -3.05 0.05 1.10
CA ALA A 188 -3.20 1.19 1.99
C ALA A 188 -2.47 2.44 1.45
N CYS A 189 -1.20 2.31 1.04
CA CYS A 189 -0.45 3.42 0.45
C CYS A 189 -1.05 3.91 -0.88
N THR A 190 -1.58 3.02 -1.70
CA THR A 190 -2.26 3.40 -2.95
C THR A 190 -3.47 4.27 -2.66
N LYS A 191 -4.31 3.90 -1.69
CA LYS A 191 -5.43 4.73 -1.24
C LYS A 191 -4.97 6.07 -0.65
N ALA A 192 -3.84 6.08 0.08
CA ALA A 192 -3.26 7.32 0.58
C ALA A 192 -2.90 8.27 -0.58
N LEU A 193 -2.31 7.75 -1.66
CA LEU A 193 -1.94 8.52 -2.85
C LEU A 193 -3.15 8.92 -3.72
N GLU A 194 -4.24 8.15 -3.70
CA GLU A 194 -5.51 8.56 -4.32
C GLU A 194 -6.10 9.81 -3.64
N LEU A 195 -5.91 9.93 -2.32
CA LEU A 195 -6.42 11.04 -1.51
C LEU A 195 -5.45 12.23 -1.48
N ALA A 196 -4.14 11.96 -1.39
CA ALA A 196 -3.07 12.95 -1.34
C ALA A 196 -1.94 12.56 -2.30
N PRO A 197 -2.06 12.89 -3.61
CA PRO A 197 -1.07 12.51 -4.62
C PRO A 197 0.33 13.09 -4.40
N ASP A 198 0.43 14.22 -3.69
CA ASP A 198 1.69 14.92 -3.41
C ASP A 198 2.26 14.58 -2.01
N SER A 199 1.75 13.54 -1.34
CA SER A 199 2.25 13.14 -0.03
C SER A 199 3.62 12.47 -0.14
N GLY A 200 4.65 13.14 0.38
CA GLY A 200 6.03 12.64 0.42
C GLY A 200 6.16 11.31 1.17
N ASP A 201 5.51 11.18 2.33
CA ASP A 201 5.53 9.97 3.15
C ASP A 201 4.80 8.80 2.48
N ALA A 202 3.64 9.05 1.86
CA ALA A 202 2.92 8.02 1.12
C ALA A 202 3.77 7.50 -0.05
N HIS A 203 4.45 8.38 -0.78
CA HIS A 203 5.40 7.98 -1.82
C HIS A 203 6.59 7.21 -1.26
N LYS A 204 7.19 7.67 -0.15
CA LYS A 204 8.31 6.99 0.53
C LYS A 204 7.94 5.55 0.90
N TRP A 205 6.83 5.35 1.60
CA TRP A 205 6.39 4.01 2.03
C TRP A 205 5.95 3.13 0.87
N THR A 206 5.37 3.71 -0.19
CA THR A 206 5.08 2.97 -1.43
C THR A 206 6.38 2.45 -2.06
N ALA A 207 7.43 3.27 -2.17
CA ALA A 207 8.71 2.85 -2.68
C ALA A 207 9.34 1.73 -1.84
N ILE A 208 9.34 1.85 -0.52
CA ILE A 208 9.86 0.84 0.40
C ILE A 208 9.15 -0.51 0.20
N LEU A 209 7.81 -0.50 0.15
CA LEU A 209 6.99 -1.71 -0.06
C LEU A 209 7.21 -2.34 -1.46
N ILE A 210 7.36 -1.52 -2.50
CA ILE A 210 7.70 -2.01 -3.85
C ILE A 210 9.08 -2.67 -3.85
N GLY A 211 10.07 -2.05 -3.19
CA GLY A 211 11.41 -2.60 -3.03
C GLY A 211 11.37 -3.98 -2.37
N ALA A 212 10.62 -4.12 -1.27
CA ALA A 212 10.44 -5.40 -0.60
C ALA A 212 9.69 -6.45 -1.45
N ARG A 213 8.72 -6.03 -2.27
CA ARG A 213 7.97 -6.93 -3.17
C ARG A 213 8.84 -7.50 -4.29
N SER A 214 9.92 -6.82 -4.68
CA SER A 214 10.76 -7.18 -5.83
C SER A 214 11.36 -8.60 -5.73
N ASP A 215 11.57 -9.12 -4.52
CA ASP A 215 12.09 -10.47 -4.25
C ASP A 215 11.04 -11.58 -4.43
N TYR A 216 9.76 -11.23 -4.52
CA TYR A 216 8.63 -12.17 -4.50
C TYR A 216 7.86 -12.22 -5.82
N VAL A 217 8.24 -11.42 -6.81
CA VAL A 217 7.55 -11.31 -8.10
C VAL A 217 8.41 -11.80 -9.27
N PRO A 218 7.79 -12.29 -10.36
CA PRO A 218 8.51 -12.67 -11.56
C PRO A 218 9.32 -11.50 -12.15
N MET A 219 10.37 -11.82 -12.91
CA MET A 219 11.28 -10.83 -13.51
C MET A 219 10.56 -9.70 -14.26
N LYS A 220 9.49 -10.01 -15.01
CA LYS A 220 8.74 -8.99 -15.77
C LYS A 220 8.09 -7.95 -14.85
N GLU A 221 7.48 -8.40 -13.74
CA GLU A 221 6.87 -7.51 -12.75
C GLU A 221 7.96 -6.74 -12.00
N ARG A 222 9.05 -7.39 -11.62
CA ARG A 222 10.21 -6.73 -10.98
C ARG A 222 10.76 -5.56 -11.79
N ILE A 223 10.77 -5.68 -13.12
CA ILE A 223 11.19 -4.60 -14.02
C ILE A 223 10.19 -3.44 -13.97
N ALA A 224 8.88 -3.71 -14.04
CA ALA A 224 7.86 -2.67 -13.90
C ALA A 224 7.94 -1.98 -12.51
N ASP A 225 8.16 -2.77 -11.47
CA ASP A 225 8.32 -2.33 -10.09
C ASP A 225 9.53 -1.41 -9.93
N SER A 226 10.65 -1.69 -10.60
CA SER A 226 11.83 -0.82 -10.55
C SER A 226 11.55 0.59 -11.09
N HIS A 227 10.68 0.73 -12.10
CA HIS A 227 10.27 2.04 -12.61
C HIS A 227 9.37 2.77 -11.62
N LEU A 228 8.38 2.07 -11.06
CA LEU A 228 7.50 2.64 -10.03
C LEU A 228 8.27 3.02 -8.78
N PHE A 229 9.25 2.21 -8.37
CA PHE A 229 10.16 2.49 -7.27
C PHE A 229 10.87 3.83 -7.49
N LYS A 230 11.54 4.00 -8.64
CA LYS A 230 12.26 5.24 -8.96
C LYS A 230 11.32 6.45 -8.98
N LEU A 231 10.15 6.31 -9.63
CA LEU A 231 9.14 7.36 -9.66
C LEU A 231 8.74 7.82 -8.26
N HIS A 232 8.42 6.87 -7.37
CA HIS A 232 8.00 7.19 -6.02
C HIS A 232 9.13 7.76 -5.15
N VAL A 233 10.36 7.28 -5.29
CA VAL A 233 11.53 7.87 -4.62
C VAL A 233 11.73 9.32 -5.07
N ASP A 234 11.65 9.58 -6.37
CA ASP A 234 11.82 10.94 -6.92
C ASP A 234 10.72 11.88 -6.46
N MET A 235 9.47 11.42 -6.46
CA MET A 235 8.35 12.20 -5.95
C MET A 235 8.50 12.46 -4.45
N ALA A 236 8.87 11.45 -3.65
CA ALA A 236 9.10 11.62 -2.22
C ALA A 236 10.21 12.64 -1.94
N LEU A 237 11.33 12.60 -2.68
CA LEU A 237 12.45 13.53 -2.51
C LEU A 237 12.10 14.99 -2.84
N ARG A 238 11.10 15.24 -3.71
CA ARG A 238 10.62 16.60 -3.96
C ARG A 238 9.98 17.23 -2.73
N HIS A 239 9.37 16.42 -1.87
CA HIS A 239 8.68 16.87 -0.66
C HIS A 239 9.54 16.68 0.61
N LEU A 240 10.40 15.66 0.62
CA LEU A 240 11.25 15.27 1.74
C LEU A 240 12.73 15.26 1.32
N PRO A 241 13.32 16.41 0.91
CA PRO A 241 14.67 16.45 0.35
C PRO A 241 15.77 16.08 1.36
N ASN A 242 15.47 16.18 2.66
CA ASN A 242 16.42 15.91 3.75
C ASN A 242 16.24 14.51 4.37
N ASP A 243 15.46 13.63 3.74
CA ASP A 243 15.25 12.27 4.23
C ASP A 243 16.41 11.34 3.84
N SER A 244 17.19 10.90 4.82
CA SER A 244 18.35 10.04 4.58
C SER A 244 17.96 8.69 3.95
N THR A 245 16.81 8.12 4.31
CA THR A 245 16.34 6.85 3.74
C THR A 245 16.06 6.97 2.25
N LEU A 246 15.47 8.08 1.80
CA LEU A 246 15.22 8.33 0.38
C LEU A 246 16.52 8.43 -0.43
N HIS A 247 17.52 9.14 0.09
CA HIS A 247 18.84 9.22 -0.54
C HIS A 247 19.52 7.85 -0.61
N HIS A 248 19.47 7.06 0.47
CA HIS A 248 19.97 5.68 0.45
C HIS A 248 19.28 4.82 -0.62
N MET A 249 17.95 4.89 -0.72
CA MET A 249 17.17 4.15 -1.72
C MET A 249 17.53 4.55 -3.15
N LEU A 250 17.76 5.84 -3.39
CA LEU A 250 18.17 6.34 -4.70
C LEU A 250 19.62 5.95 -5.05
N GLY A 251 20.52 5.97 -4.07
CA GLY A 251 21.88 5.45 -4.20
C GLY A 251 21.89 3.96 -4.55
N ARG A 252 21.08 3.15 -3.86
CA ARG A 252 20.89 1.72 -4.15
C ARG A 252 20.42 1.49 -5.58
N PHE A 253 19.38 2.20 -6.01
CA PHE A 253 18.88 2.12 -7.38
C PHE A 253 19.97 2.46 -8.40
N SER A 254 20.71 3.55 -8.18
CA SER A 254 21.77 4.02 -9.07
C SER A 254 22.94 3.03 -9.14
N TYR A 255 23.32 2.44 -8.00
CA TYR A 255 24.36 1.42 -7.91
C TYR A 255 24.00 0.16 -8.72
N GLU A 256 22.78 -0.34 -8.57
CA GLU A 256 22.29 -1.52 -9.31
C GLU A 256 22.24 -1.24 -10.82
N VAL A 257 21.72 -0.08 -11.22
CA VAL A 257 21.65 0.34 -12.63
C VAL A 257 23.06 0.50 -13.23
N ALA A 258 24.00 1.09 -12.49
CA ALA A 258 25.38 1.24 -12.93
C ALA A 258 26.07 -0.13 -13.14
N GLY A 259 25.73 -1.12 -12.30
CA GLY A 259 26.25 -2.49 -12.37
C GLY A 259 25.66 -3.36 -13.48
N LEU A 260 24.54 -2.97 -14.11
CA LEU A 260 23.92 -3.76 -15.18
C LEU A 260 24.88 -3.97 -16.36
N LYS A 261 24.99 -5.21 -16.82
CA LYS A 261 25.76 -5.55 -18.03
C LYS A 261 25.05 -5.03 -19.28
N TRP A 262 25.79 -4.85 -20.37
CA TRP A 262 25.26 -4.29 -21.62
C TRP A 262 24.02 -5.05 -22.16
N TYR A 263 23.95 -6.37 -21.95
CA TYR A 263 22.80 -7.18 -22.38
C TYR A 263 21.59 -7.02 -21.44
N GLU A 264 21.82 -6.86 -20.13
CA GLU A 264 20.77 -6.53 -19.15
C GLU A 264 20.18 -5.15 -19.43
N ARG A 265 21.02 -4.17 -19.75
CA ARG A 265 20.57 -2.82 -20.18
C ARG A 265 19.74 -2.88 -21.45
N LYS A 266 20.07 -3.75 -22.40
CA LYS A 266 19.32 -3.91 -23.66
C LYS A 266 17.93 -4.51 -23.43
N VAL A 267 17.81 -5.52 -22.57
CA VAL A 267 16.52 -6.11 -22.16
C VAL A 267 15.68 -5.07 -21.42
N ALA A 268 16.31 -4.32 -20.52
CA ALA A 268 15.72 -3.18 -19.84
C ALA A 268 15.23 -2.12 -20.86
N SER A 269 16.01 -1.75 -21.88
CA SER A 269 15.64 -0.77 -22.91
C SER A 269 14.45 -1.18 -23.78
N THR A 270 14.19 -2.48 -23.94
CA THR A 270 13.00 -2.97 -24.63
C THR A 270 11.73 -2.85 -23.78
N LEU A 271 11.88 -2.82 -22.46
CA LEU A 271 10.77 -2.73 -21.50
C LEU A 271 10.59 -1.30 -20.97
N PHE A 272 11.65 -0.52 -20.93
CA PHE A 272 11.68 0.90 -20.57
C PHE A 272 11.85 1.75 -21.82
N ALA A 273 11.04 2.79 -22.00
CA ALA A 273 11.15 3.70 -23.15
C ALA A 273 12.56 4.31 -23.30
N THR A 274 13.26 4.49 -22.18
CA THR A 274 14.68 4.85 -22.14
C THR A 274 15.36 3.93 -21.12
N PRO A 275 16.49 3.26 -21.45
CA PRO A 275 17.22 2.50 -20.45
C PRO A 275 17.64 3.41 -19.29
N PRO A 276 17.44 2.99 -18.03
CA PRO A 276 17.99 3.72 -16.90
C PRO A 276 19.51 3.73 -17.06
N ASN A 277 20.09 4.93 -17.13
CA ASN A 277 21.52 5.14 -17.10
C ASN A 277 21.84 5.77 -15.75
N ALA A 278 22.69 5.11 -14.98
CA ALA A 278 23.24 5.64 -13.75
C ALA A 278 24.72 5.24 -13.67
N THR A 279 25.48 5.99 -12.89
CA THR A 279 26.90 5.77 -12.64
C THR A 279 27.17 5.44 -11.18
N PHE A 280 28.30 4.81 -10.90
CA PHE A 280 28.74 4.59 -9.51
C PHE A 280 29.05 5.90 -8.78
N GLU A 281 29.35 6.98 -9.52
CA GLU A 281 29.56 8.31 -8.96
C GLU A 281 28.25 8.92 -8.47
N GLU A 282 27.19 8.90 -9.27
CA GLU A 282 25.85 9.33 -8.85
C GLU A 282 25.34 8.52 -7.65
N ALA A 283 25.58 7.20 -7.64
CA ALA A 283 25.25 6.36 -6.49
C ALA A 283 25.99 6.80 -5.22
N LEU A 284 27.29 7.08 -5.34
CA LEU A 284 28.13 7.53 -4.24
C LEU A 284 27.66 8.89 -3.70
N GLU A 285 27.31 9.84 -4.56
CA GLU A 285 26.77 11.15 -4.15
C GLU A 285 25.53 10.99 -3.25
N HIS A 286 24.60 10.13 -3.65
CA HIS A 286 23.40 9.84 -2.86
C HIS A 286 23.72 9.16 -1.53
N PHE A 287 24.65 8.21 -1.49
CA PHE A 287 25.05 7.58 -0.23
C PHE A 287 25.78 8.54 0.73
N MET A 288 26.58 9.47 0.19
CA MET A 288 27.23 10.51 0.98
C MET A 288 26.23 11.54 1.54
N GLU A 289 25.21 11.92 0.75
CA GLU A 289 24.13 12.79 1.24
C GLU A 289 23.29 12.06 2.31
N CYS A 290 23.03 10.76 2.15
CA CYS A 290 22.44 9.93 3.19
C CYS A 290 23.27 9.95 4.48
N GLU A 291 24.59 9.76 4.40
CA GLU A 291 25.49 9.77 5.56
C GLU A 291 25.44 11.11 6.30
N LYS A 292 25.42 12.22 5.55
CA LYS A 292 25.34 13.58 6.09
C LYS A 292 24.01 13.87 6.79
N LEU A 293 22.90 13.33 6.26
CA LEU A 293 21.55 13.55 6.79
C LEU A 293 21.15 12.56 7.89
N SER A 294 21.87 11.44 8.02
CA SER A 294 21.53 10.40 8.99
C SER A 294 21.84 10.84 10.43
N ASN A 295 20.87 10.61 11.33
CA ASN A 295 21.04 10.82 12.77
C ASN A 295 21.56 9.58 13.52
N HIS A 296 21.86 8.50 12.79
CA HIS A 296 22.34 7.24 13.34
C HIS A 296 23.42 6.63 12.44
N ASP A 297 24.21 5.73 13.03
CA ASP A 297 25.30 5.05 12.34
C ASP A 297 24.74 3.92 11.46
N TRP A 298 24.67 4.15 10.14
CA TRP A 298 24.01 3.23 9.21
C TRP A 298 25.02 2.36 8.46
N LYS A 299 25.24 1.16 9.00
CA LYS A 299 26.20 0.17 8.47
C LYS A 299 26.00 -0.14 6.98
N GLU A 300 24.77 -0.38 6.57
CA GLU A 300 24.44 -0.70 5.17
C GLU A 300 24.85 0.43 4.22
N ASN A 301 24.60 1.69 4.59
CA ASN A 301 25.00 2.84 3.80
C ASN A 301 26.51 2.85 3.56
N LYS A 302 27.30 2.67 4.63
CA LYS A 302 28.77 2.64 4.56
C LYS A 302 29.30 1.49 3.71
N LEU A 303 28.67 0.31 3.78
CA LEU A 303 29.00 -0.81 2.90
C LEU A 303 28.82 -0.41 1.43
N PHE A 304 27.72 0.26 1.09
CA PHE A 304 27.48 0.70 -0.30
C PHE A 304 28.42 1.83 -0.74
N VAL A 305 28.79 2.76 0.15
CA VAL A 305 29.85 3.75 -0.11
C VAL A 305 31.15 3.03 -0.49
N ALA A 306 31.57 2.04 0.31
CA ALA A 306 32.75 1.24 0.03
C ALA A 306 32.64 0.48 -1.31
N LYS A 307 31.47 -0.09 -1.63
CA LYS A 307 31.25 -0.78 -2.91
C LYS A 307 31.37 0.15 -4.11
N CYS A 308 30.88 1.39 -4.01
CA CYS A 308 31.06 2.40 -5.05
C CYS A 308 32.55 2.73 -5.24
N LYS A 309 33.29 2.95 -4.14
CA LYS A 309 34.73 3.20 -4.17
C LYS A 309 35.53 2.03 -4.77
N VAL A 310 35.17 0.79 -4.46
CA VAL A 310 35.73 -0.41 -5.10
C VAL A 310 35.48 -0.39 -6.60
N ALA A 311 34.26 -0.05 -7.03
CA ALA A 311 33.89 -0.01 -8.44
C ALA A 311 34.63 1.10 -9.22
N GLN A 312 35.00 2.19 -8.54
CA GLN A 312 35.83 3.27 -9.07
C GLN A 312 37.34 2.96 -9.03
N GLY A 313 37.77 1.88 -8.35
CA GLY A 313 39.18 1.52 -8.19
C GLY A 313 39.88 2.21 -7.02
N GLU A 314 39.15 2.95 -6.19
CA GLU A 314 39.65 3.68 -5.02
C GLU A 314 39.72 2.75 -3.79
N TYR A 315 40.56 1.72 -3.87
CA TYR A 315 40.58 0.63 -2.89
C TYR A 315 40.98 1.05 -1.48
N LYS A 316 41.85 2.06 -1.34
CA LYS A 316 42.29 2.56 -0.03
C LYS A 316 41.12 3.17 0.74
N GLU A 317 40.36 4.05 0.09
CA GLU A 317 39.15 4.65 0.66
C GLU A 317 38.06 3.61 0.88
N ALA A 318 37.92 2.64 -0.03
CA ALA A 318 36.98 1.54 0.18
C ALA A 318 37.26 0.78 1.48
N VAL A 319 38.53 0.50 1.80
CA VAL A 319 38.90 -0.20 3.04
C VAL A 319 38.62 0.65 4.28
N THR A 320 38.84 1.97 4.23
CA THR A 320 38.50 2.85 5.38
C THR A 320 37.00 2.83 5.65
N TRP A 321 36.16 2.91 4.61
CA TRP A 321 34.71 2.82 4.75
C TRP A 321 34.24 1.44 5.24
N LEU A 322 34.90 0.35 4.85
CA LEU A 322 34.61 -0.99 5.37
C LEU A 322 34.99 -1.15 6.84
N ASP A 323 36.13 -0.58 7.27
CA ASP A 323 36.53 -0.56 8.68
C ASP A 323 35.53 0.26 9.52
N GLU A 324 35.03 1.39 8.99
CA GLU A 324 33.96 2.17 9.63
C GLU A 324 32.64 1.39 9.70
N ALA A 325 32.23 0.73 8.61
CA ALA A 325 31.03 -0.11 8.61
C ALA A 325 31.12 -1.25 9.64
N LYS A 326 32.31 -1.85 9.79
CA LYS A 326 32.56 -2.89 10.79
C LYS A 326 32.52 -2.36 12.23
N ALA A 327 32.87 -1.09 12.44
CA ALA A 327 32.85 -0.46 13.76
C ALA A 327 31.43 -0.06 14.22
N CYS A 328 30.45 -0.02 13.32
CA CYS A 328 29.05 0.24 13.65
C CYS A 328 28.51 -0.79 14.67
N LYS A 329 27.79 -0.31 15.69
CA LYS A 329 27.18 -1.18 16.70
C LYS A 329 26.12 -2.09 16.05
N GLN A 330 26.18 -3.39 16.34
CA GLN A 330 25.23 -4.36 15.80
C GLN A 330 23.81 -4.13 16.32
N GLY A 331 22.83 -4.18 15.42
CA GLY A 331 21.40 -4.23 15.70
C GLY A 331 20.73 -5.32 14.86
N ASP A 332 20.57 -6.51 15.46
CA ASP A 332 19.80 -7.69 15.00
C ASP A 332 19.94 -8.19 13.54
N CYS A 333 19.25 -9.29 13.23
CA CYS A 333 19.49 -10.30 12.18
C CYS A 333 19.84 -9.86 10.74
N MET A 334 19.50 -8.63 10.32
CA MET A 334 19.90 -8.10 9.00
C MET A 334 21.39 -7.79 8.94
N ASP A 335 21.99 -7.47 10.09
CA ASP A 335 23.42 -7.25 10.22
C ASP A 335 24.24 -8.49 9.87
N ASP A 336 23.71 -9.71 10.05
CA ASP A 336 24.47 -10.92 9.74
C ASP A 336 24.84 -11.04 8.25
N LYS A 337 23.96 -10.60 7.34
CA LYS A 337 24.25 -10.61 5.89
C LYS A 337 25.24 -9.51 5.53
N ILE A 338 25.02 -8.32 6.10
CA ILE A 338 25.86 -7.14 5.86
C ILE A 338 27.27 -7.39 6.42
N ASP A 339 27.39 -7.90 7.64
CA ASP A 339 28.65 -8.23 8.30
C ASP A 339 29.43 -9.30 7.51
N LYS A 340 28.75 -10.30 6.96
CA LYS A 340 29.38 -11.30 6.07
C LYS A 340 29.95 -10.62 4.82
N GLU A 341 29.21 -9.71 4.19
CA GLU A 341 29.67 -9.00 3.00
C GLU A 341 30.83 -8.04 3.31
N VAL A 342 30.74 -7.26 4.39
CA VAL A 342 31.80 -6.37 4.86
C VAL A 342 33.09 -7.16 5.12
N ASN A 343 33.01 -8.27 5.86
CA ASN A 343 34.18 -9.10 6.15
C ASN A 343 34.77 -9.76 4.89
N ALA A 344 33.93 -10.17 3.93
CA ALA A 344 34.37 -10.73 2.67
C ALA A 344 35.12 -9.68 1.80
N LEU A 345 34.60 -8.46 1.73
CA LEU A 345 35.26 -7.36 1.02
C LEU A 345 36.55 -6.93 1.71
N LEU A 346 36.57 -6.85 3.05
CA LEU A 346 37.79 -6.60 3.81
C LEU A 346 38.85 -7.65 3.52
N ALA A 347 38.51 -8.95 3.56
CA ALA A 347 39.46 -10.02 3.25
C ALA A 347 40.05 -9.90 1.83
N LYS A 348 39.26 -9.41 0.87
CA LYS A 348 39.70 -9.23 -0.52
C LYS A 348 40.58 -7.99 -0.73
N TYR A 349 40.27 -6.88 -0.06
CA TYR A 349 40.93 -5.58 -0.31
C TYR A 349 41.88 -5.14 0.81
N ASN A 350 42.08 -5.97 1.85
CA ASN A 350 42.94 -5.63 3.00
C ASN A 350 44.38 -5.24 2.63
N SER A 351 44.88 -5.74 1.50
CA SER A 351 46.23 -5.46 1.00
C SER A 351 46.43 -4.01 0.54
N TYR A 352 45.35 -3.23 0.38
CA TYR A 352 45.37 -1.85 -0.12
C TYR A 352 45.32 -0.79 1.00
N ARG A 353 45.49 -1.20 2.27
CA ARG A 353 45.57 -0.29 3.43
C ARG A 353 46.73 0.71 3.31
#